data_AF-A0A2A5VHX2-F1
#
_entry.id   AF-A0A2A5VHX2-F1
#
_cell.length_a   1.000
_cell.length_b   1.000
_cell.length_c   1.000
_cell.angle_alpha   90.00
_cell.angle_beta   90.00
_cell.angle_gamma   90.00
#
_symmetry.space_group_name_H-M   'P 1'
#
loop_
_entity.id
_entity.type
_entity.pdbx_description
1 polymer ?
#
loop_
_entity_poly.entity_id
_entity_poly.type
_entity_poly.pdbx_seq_one_letter_code
_entity_poly.pdbx_strand_id
1 'polypeptide(L)' 'MEIEEKRELVSSFLKHCIAYSDASISRKKERGIDAKEIDKWIAYRDFLRITVKEIMSEELDSWLEEKDVSYKPGEKK' A
#
# COMPACT_ATOMS: atom_id res chain seq x y z
N MET A 1 1.73 -13.06 -16.67
CA MET A 1 0.67 -12.33 -15.98
C MET A 1 0.48 -11.02 -16.68
N GLU A 2 -0.74 -10.75 -17.11
CA GLU A 2 -1.10 -9.45 -17.69
C GLU A 2 -1.00 -8.34 -16.64
N ILE A 3 -0.85 -7.08 -17.08
CA ILE A 3 -0.68 -5.94 -16.15
C ILE A 3 -1.85 -5.85 -15.16
N GLU A 4 -3.07 -6.12 -15.61
CA GLU A 4 -4.27 -6.13 -14.76
C GLU A 4 -4.19 -7.20 -13.66
N GLU A 5 -3.77 -8.42 -13.99
CA GLU A 5 -3.60 -9.50 -13.00
C GLU A 5 -2.52 -9.13 -11.96
N LYS A 6 -1.48 -8.42 -12.38
CA LYS A 6 -0.44 -7.92 -11.47
C LYS A 6 -0.98 -6.84 -10.53
N ARG A 7 -1.76 -5.88 -11.06
CA ARG A 7 -2.42 -4.84 -10.26
C ARG A 7 -3.33 -5.46 -9.21
N GLU A 8 -4.16 -6.43 -9.61
CA GLU A 8 -5.07 -7.13 -8.72
C GLU A 8 -4.32 -7.90 -7.63
N LEU A 9 -3.29 -8.66 -8.01
CA LEU A 9 -2.48 -9.43 -7.06
C LEU A 9 -1.82 -8.54 -6.01
N VAL A 10 -1.12 -7.49 -6.44
CA VAL A 10 -0.42 -6.56 -5.54
C VAL A 10 -1.42 -5.77 -4.70
N SER A 11 -2.49 -5.25 -5.30
CA SER A 11 -3.54 -4.53 -4.56
C SER A 11 -4.21 -5.41 -3.52
N SER A 12 -4.46 -6.69 -3.83
CA SER A 12 -5.01 -7.64 -2.86
C SER A 12 -4.06 -7.85 -1.69
N PHE A 13 -2.77 -8.08 -1.95
CA PHE A 13 -1.77 -8.20 -0.90
C PHE A 13 -1.71 -6.94 -0.01
N LEU A 14 -1.65 -5.75 -0.60
CA LEU A 14 -1.62 -4.50 0.16
C LEU A 14 -2.90 -4.25 0.97
N LYS A 15 -4.08 -4.67 0.47
CA LYS A 15 -5.33 -4.65 1.25
C LYS A 15 -5.25 -5.54 2.49
N HIS A 16 -4.58 -6.69 2.41
CA HIS A 16 -4.32 -7.52 3.60
C HIS A 16 -3.37 -6.81 4.57
N CYS A 17 -2.32 -6.13 4.08
CA CYS A 17 -1.44 -5.31 4.92
C CYS A 17 -2.18 -4.17 5.62
N ILE A 18 -3.14 -3.52 4.95
CA ILE A 18 -4.00 -2.49 5.54
C ILE A 18 -4.83 -3.10 6.68
N ALA A 19 -5.54 -4.20 6.43
CA ALA A 19 -6.35 -4.88 7.43
C ALA A 19 -5.52 -5.36 8.63
N TYR A 20 -4.32 -5.88 8.37
CA TYR A 20 -3.37 -6.26 9.42
C TYR A 20 -2.91 -5.07 10.24
N SER A 21 -2.67 -3.92 9.60
CA SER A 21 -2.26 -2.69 10.28
C SER A 21 -3.39 -2.15 11.16
N ASP A 22 -4.63 -2.15 10.67
CA ASP A 22 -5.82 -1.79 11.45
C ASP A 22 -5.96 -2.69 12.69
N ALA A 23 -5.86 -4.02 12.52
CA ALA A 23 -5.91 -4.96 13.64
C ALA A 23 -4.73 -4.74 14.62
N SER A 24 -3.56 -4.38 14.11
CA SER A 24 -2.37 -4.10 14.92
C SER A 24 -2.50 -2.80 15.71
N ILE A 25 -3.13 -1.77 15.14
CA ILE A 25 -3.43 -0.51 15.83
C ILE A 25 -4.40 -0.77 16.98
N SER A 26 -5.49 -1.51 16.74
CA SER A 26 -6.48 -1.83 17.78
C SER A 26 -5.85 -2.54 18.96
N ARG A 27 -5.08 -3.62 18.74
CA ARG A 27 -4.39 -4.35 19.81
C ARG A 27 -3.38 -3.47 20.58
N LYS A 28 -2.71 -2.53 19.91
CA LYS A 28 -1.74 -1.63 20.56
C LYS A 28 -2.44 -0.60 21.44
N LYS A 29 -3.58 -0.07 20.99
CA LYS A 29 -4.43 0.82 21.79
C LYS A 29 -4.94 0.11 23.04
N GLU A 30 -5.44 -1.12 22.91
CA GLU A 30 -5.92 -1.94 24.04
C GLU A 30 -4.81 -2.22 25.08
N ARG A 31 -3.57 -2.41 24.62
CA ARG A 31 -2.40 -2.67 25.48
C ARG A 31 -1.78 -1.41 26.08
N GLY A 32 -2.30 -0.22 25.79
CA GLY A 32 -1.74 1.05 26.26
C GLY A 32 -0.33 1.32 25.72
N ILE A 33 -0.01 0.84 24.51
CA ILE A 33 1.28 1.13 23.86
C ILE A 33 1.39 2.63 23.57
N ASP A 34 2.63 3.13 23.58
CA ASP A 34 2.96 4.53 23.31
C ASP A 34 2.29 5.07 22.04
N ALA A 35 1.79 6.30 22.14
CA ALA A 35 1.06 6.96 21.05
C ALA A 35 1.94 7.15 19.81
N LYS A 36 3.24 7.46 19.96
CA LYS A 36 4.14 7.65 18.80
C LYS A 36 4.34 6.35 18.03
N GLU A 37 4.37 5.22 18.73
CA GLU A 37 4.39 3.91 18.07
C GLU A 37 3.10 3.66 17.30
N ILE A 38 1.93 3.99 17.87
CA ILE A 38 0.65 3.86 17.17
C ILE A 38 0.59 4.77 15.94
N ASP A 39 1.13 5.99 16.02
CA ASP A 39 1.16 6.94 14.90
C ASP A 39 1.97 6.42 13.71
N LYS A 40 3.08 5.71 13.96
CA LYS A 40 3.85 5.05 12.89
C LYS A 40 3.02 4.01 12.14
N TRP A 41 2.20 3.23 12.87
CA TRP A 41 1.31 2.24 12.25
C TRP A 41 0.18 2.90 11.46
N ILE A 42 -0.34 4.03 11.94
CA ILE A 42 -1.34 4.82 11.21
C ILE A 42 -0.74 5.35 9.91
N ALA A 43 0.44 5.97 9.97
CA ALA A 43 1.12 6.50 8.78
C ALA A 43 1.42 5.40 7.75
N TYR A 44 1.92 4.24 8.20
CA TYR A 44 2.14 3.08 7.32
C TYR A 44 0.85 2.64 6.62
N ARG A 45 -0.25 2.43 7.39
CA ARG A 45 -1.54 2.03 6.84
C ARG A 45 -2.08 3.03 5.82
N ASP A 46 -2.00 4.33 6.14
CA ASP A 46 -2.56 5.37 5.29
C ASP A 46 -1.74 5.54 4.00
N PHE A 47 -0.42 5.37 4.05
CA PHE A 47 0.40 5.28 2.85
C PHE A 47 -0.01 4.10 1.97
N LEU A 48 -0.21 2.90 2.55
CA LEU A 48 -0.67 1.74 1.78
C LEU A 48 -2.02 1.98 1.10
N ARG A 49 -2.95 2.71 1.74
CA ARG A 49 -4.24 3.07 1.14
C ARG A 49 -4.06 3.97 -0.09
N ILE A 50 -3.11 4.91 -0.04
CA ILE A 50 -2.75 5.74 -1.19
C ILE A 50 -2.14 4.86 -2.28
N THR A 51 -1.16 4.01 -1.95
CA THR A 51 -0.53 3.12 -2.93
C THR A 51 -1.52 2.20 -3.63
N VAL A 52 -2.47 1.60 -2.90
CA VAL A 52 -3.52 0.78 -3.52
C VAL A 52 -4.35 1.60 -4.51
N LYS A 53 -4.67 2.86 -4.19
CA LYS A 53 -5.39 3.74 -5.11
C LYS A 53 -4.57 4.00 -6.38
N GLU A 54 -3.28 4.30 -6.25
CA GLU A 54 -2.39 4.58 -7.39
C GLU A 54 -2.15 3.36 -8.29
N ILE A 55 -2.10 2.15 -7.72
CA ILE A 55 -2.07 0.90 -8.51
C ILE A 55 -3.36 0.73 -9.30
N MET A 56 -4.51 0.91 -8.65
CA MET A 56 -5.82 0.74 -9.29
C MET A 56 -6.12 1.84 -10.31
N SER A 57 -5.44 2.99 -10.25
CA SER A 57 -5.55 4.08 -11.23
C SER A 57 -4.45 4.06 -12.29
N GLU A 58 -3.71 2.96 -12.41
CA GLU A 58 -2.68 2.74 -13.44
C GLU A 58 -1.44 3.66 -13.31
N GLU A 59 -1.36 4.45 -12.23
CA GLU A 59 -0.26 5.42 -12.04
C GLU A 59 1.08 4.73 -11.73
N LEU A 60 1.03 3.50 -11.22
CA LEU A 60 2.19 2.68 -10.84
C LEU A 60 2.44 1.49 -11.77
N ASP A 61 1.84 1.46 -12.96
CA ASP A 61 2.03 0.36 -13.92
C ASP A 61 3.50 0.09 -14.25
N SER A 62 4.29 1.15 -14.41
CA SER A 62 5.72 1.02 -14.71
C SER A 62 6.50 0.28 -13.63
N TRP A 63 5.94 0.14 -12.41
CA TRP A 63 6.55 -0.60 -11.29
C TRP A 63 6.19 -2.08 -11.32
N LEU A 64 5.17 -2.46 -12.09
CA LEU A 64 4.69 -3.83 -12.27
C LEU A 64 5.20 -4.47 -13.58
N GLU A 65 5.84 -3.68 -14.44
CA GLU A 65 6.53 -4.16 -15.63
C GLU A 65 7.99 -4.54 -15.34
N GLU A 66 8.55 -5.47 -16.12
CA GLU A 66 9.95 -5.94 -16.01
C GLU A 66 10.95 -4.96 -16.68
N LYS A 67 10.61 -3.68 -16.78
CA LYS A 67 11.39 -2.64 -17.48
C LYS A 67 11.91 -1.59 -16.50
N ASP A 68 12.62 -0.59 -17.03
CA ASP A 68 13.02 0.60 -16.27
C ASP A 68 11.82 1.29 -15.62
N VAL A 69 11.83 1.26 -14.29
CA VAL A 69 10.84 1.86 -13.39
C VAL A 69 11.02 3.38 -13.35
N SER A 70 9.94 4.14 -13.59
CA SER A 70 9.92 5.57 -13.28
C SER A 70 9.38 5.78 -11.87
N TYR A 71 10.14 6.42 -10.99
CA TYR A 71 9.67 6.74 -9.63
C TYR A 71 8.76 7.97 -9.57
N LYS A 72 8.35 8.51 -10.73
CA LYS A 72 7.38 9.59 -10.84
C LYS A 72 6.04 9.02 -11.32
N PRO A 73 5.00 9.00 -10.46
CA PRO A 73 3.68 8.52 -10.85
C PRO A 73 3.13 9.26 -12.06
N GLY A 74 2.46 8.54 -12.97
CA GLY A 74 1.74 9.13 -14.10
C GLY A 74 2.60 9.68 -15.26
N GLU A 75 3.93 9.55 -15.23
CA GLU A 75 4.76 9.82 -16.42
C GLU A 75 4.53 8.70 -17.45
N LYS A 76 3.64 8.95 -18.42
CA LYS A 76 3.55 8.12 -19.63
C LYS A 76 4.88 8.22 -20.38
N LYS A 77 5.59 7.10 -20.52
CA LYS A 77 6.67 6.97 -21.51
C LYS A 77 6.10 6.98 -22.92
#